data_AF-A0A7J8RF32-F1
#
_entry.id   AF-A0A7J8RF32-F1
#
_cell.length_a   1.000
_cell.length_b   1.000
_cell.length_c   1.000
_cell.angle_alpha   90.00
_cell.angle_beta   90.00
_cell.angle_gamma   90.00
#
_symmetry.space_group_name_H-M   'P 1'
#
loop_
_entity.id
_entity.type
_entity.pdbx_description
1 polymer ?
#
loop_
_entity_poly.entity_id
_entity_poly.type
_entity_poly.pdbx_seq_one_letter_code
_entity_poly.pdbx_strand_id
1 'polypeptide(L)' 'MSDCESRTEGENMELQHFSHPHPLVFFKYQTVASEEVDPEAALCLGCDKPVEGWSYGCNQCEFYLHKGCAEL' A
#
# COMPACT_ATOMS: atom_id res chain seq x y z
N MET A 1 20.21 -27.91 14.00
CA MET A 1 20.11 -27.29 12.67
C MET A 1 19.44 -25.95 12.89
N SER A 2 20.26 -24.90 12.85
CA SER A 2 19.92 -23.47 12.79
C SER A 2 18.73 -22.98 13.64
N ASP A 3 19.01 -22.55 14.86
CA ASP A 3 18.17 -21.57 15.56
C ASP A 3 18.16 -20.26 14.77
N CYS A 4 16.97 -19.75 14.47
CA CYS A 4 16.76 -18.32 14.25
C CYS A 4 15.32 -17.98 14.60
N GLU A 5 15.11 -17.67 15.87
CA GLU A 5 13.95 -16.91 16.30
C GLU A 5 13.94 -15.56 15.58
N SER A 6 12.79 -15.14 15.08
CA SER A 6 12.50 -13.73 14.82
C SER A 6 11.00 -13.51 14.98
N ARG A 7 10.57 -13.37 16.25
CA ARG A 7 9.40 -12.55 16.55
C ARG A 7 9.86 -11.09 16.42
N THR A 8 9.52 -10.44 15.33
CA THR A 8 9.54 -8.97 15.25
C THR A 8 8.12 -8.48 15.48
N GLU A 9 7.78 -8.26 16.75
CA GLU A 9 6.80 -7.25 17.14
C GLU A 9 7.43 -5.88 16.86
N GLY A 10 6.85 -5.18 15.89
CA GLY A 10 7.26 -3.86 15.42
C GLY A 10 6.47 -3.57 14.16
N GLU A 11 5.67 -2.51 14.19
CA GLU A 11 4.72 -2.09 13.15
C GLU A 11 5.42 -1.90 11.79
N ASN A 12 5.63 -2.99 11.05
CA ASN A 12 6.19 -2.90 9.72
C ASN A 12 5.10 -2.42 8.77
N MET A 13 5.08 -1.11 8.53
CA MET A 13 4.26 -0.46 7.52
C MET A 13 4.73 -0.82 6.10
N GLU A 14 5.31 -1.99 5.87
CA GLU A 14 5.79 -2.42 4.56
C GLU A 14 5.26 -3.82 4.24
N LEU A 15 4.69 -4.00 3.05
CA LEU A 15 4.08 -5.23 2.59
C LEU A 15 4.83 -5.75 1.35
N GLN A 16 5.38 -6.96 1.44
CA GLN A 16 5.89 -7.67 0.26
C GLN A 16 4.72 -8.34 -0.46
N HIS A 17 4.32 -7.78 -1.60
CA HIS A 17 3.22 -8.31 -2.39
C HIS A 17 3.73 -9.32 -3.42
N PHE A 18 3.09 -10.47 -3.57
CA PHE A 18 3.53 -11.51 -4.53
C PHE A 18 3.53 -11.02 -5.99
N SER A 19 2.68 -10.04 -6.32
CA SER A 19 2.63 -9.45 -7.66
C SER A 19 3.61 -8.30 -7.87
N HIS A 20 4.40 -7.91 -6.85
CA HIS A 20 5.32 -6.78 -6.96
C HIS A 20 6.63 -7.01 -6.16
N PRO A 21 7.81 -6.93 -6.80
CA PRO A 21 9.06 -7.32 -6.15
C PRO A 21 9.54 -6.36 -5.05
N HIS A 22 9.08 -5.11 -5.05
CA HIS A 22 9.45 -4.14 -4.02
C HIS A 22 8.47 -4.14 -2.85
N PRO A 23 8.95 -3.84 -1.63
CA PRO A 23 8.07 -3.58 -0.49
C PRO A 23 7.14 -2.39 -0.79
N LEU A 24 5.87 -2.55 -0.47
CA LEU A 24 4.86 -1.52 -0.52
C LEU A 24 4.75 -0.85 0.84
N VAL A 25 4.95 0.46 0.89
CA VAL A 25 4.81 1.25 2.12
C VAL A 25 3.32 1.50 2.40
N PHE A 26 2.90 1.32 3.63
CA PHE A 26 1.57 1.64 4.13
C PHE A 26 1.50 3.12 4.42
N PHE A 27 0.56 3.80 3.79
CA PHE A 27 0.36 5.23 3.95
C PHE A 27 -1.14 5.53 3.98
N LYS A 28 -1.48 6.72 4.47
CA LYS A 28 -2.83 7.24 4.39
C LYS A 28 -2.90 8.31 3.31
N TYR A 29 -3.56 8.01 2.20
CA TYR A 29 -3.89 8.99 1.19
C TYR A 29 -4.89 9.99 1.79
N GLN A 30 -4.46 11.24 1.91
CA GLN A 30 -5.33 12.33 2.33
C GLN A 30 -5.93 12.94 1.07
N THR A 31 -7.13 12.52 0.70
CA THR A 31 -7.99 13.36 -0.15
C THR A 31 -8.26 14.62 0.67
N VAL A 32 -7.81 15.78 0.18
CA VAL A 32 -8.30 17.05 0.72
C VAL A 32 -9.81 16.96 0.80
N ALA A 33 -10.39 17.30 1.95
CA ALA A 33 -11.81 17.08 2.25
C ALA A 33 -12.76 18.01 1.45
N SER A 34 -12.40 18.35 0.21
CA SER A 34 -13.34 18.72 -0.83
C SER A 34 -13.97 17.41 -1.31
N GLU A 35 -15.27 17.38 -1.52
CA GLU A 35 -16.04 16.22 -2.04
C GLU A 35 -15.68 15.86 -3.50
N GLU A 36 -14.50 16.27 -3.93
CA GLU A 36 -13.97 16.23 -5.28
C GLU A 36 -12.84 15.21 -5.29
N VAL A 37 -12.97 14.18 -6.12
CA VAL A 37 -11.88 13.24 -6.39
C VAL A 37 -10.73 14.06 -6.95
N ASP A 38 -9.60 14.06 -6.24
CA ASP A 38 -8.39 14.72 -6.73
C ASP A 38 -8.05 14.12 -8.10
N PRO A 39 -8.05 14.90 -9.19
CA PRO A 39 -7.81 14.38 -10.54
C PRO A 39 -6.38 13.86 -10.72
N GLU A 40 -5.48 14.17 -9.78
CA GLU A 40 -4.11 13.64 -9.71
C GLU A 40 -4.00 12.49 -8.69
N ALA A 41 -5.12 11.96 -8.18
CA ALA A 41 -5.12 10.80 -7.31
C ALA A 41 -4.58 9.56 -8.02
N ALA A 42 -3.63 8.90 -7.36
CA ALA A 42 -3.12 7.62 -7.80
C ALA A 42 -4.27 6.59 -7.88
N LEU A 43 -4.18 5.67 -8.85
CA LEU A 43 -5.18 4.61 -9.01
C LEU A 43 -4.71 3.33 -8.34
N CYS A 44 -5.64 2.61 -7.71
CA CYS A 44 -5.43 1.28 -7.19
C CYS A 44 -5.36 0.29 -8.36
N LEU A 45 -4.21 -0.35 -8.55
CA LEU A 45 -3.98 -1.33 -9.62
C LEU A 45 -4.73 -2.66 -9.44
N GLY A 46 -5.37 -2.87 -8.29
CA GLY A 46 -6.17 -4.06 -8.00
C GLY A 46 -7.66 -3.90 -8.31
N CYS A 47 -8.17 -2.67 -8.34
CA CYS A 47 -9.61 -2.41 -8.57
C CYS A 47 -9.90 -1.25 -9.52
N ASP A 48 -8.87 -0.61 -10.09
CA ASP A 48 -8.92 0.53 -11.01
C ASP A 48 -9.70 1.74 -10.48
N LYS A 49 -9.72 1.93 -9.15
CA LYS A 49 -10.35 3.08 -8.48
C LYS A 49 -9.30 3.99 -7.85
N PRO A 50 -9.58 5.28 -7.68
CA PRO A 50 -8.70 6.19 -6.94
C PRO A 50 -8.33 5.62 -5.57
N VAL A 51 -7.05 5.71 -5.20
CA VAL A 51 -6.64 5.35 -3.84
C VAL A 51 -7.18 6.38 -2.86
N GLU A 52 -7.79 5.89 -1.80
CA GLU A 52 -8.42 6.71 -0.76
C GLU A 52 -8.12 6.10 0.60
N GLY A 53 -7.89 6.95 1.60
CA GLY A 53 -7.61 6.50 2.96
C GLY A 53 -6.38 5.59 3.04
N TRP A 54 -6.50 4.46 3.74
CA TRP A 54 -5.38 3.56 4.00
C TRP A 54 -5.01 2.71 2.79
N SER A 55 -3.79 2.86 2.31
CA SER A 55 -3.29 2.27 1.07
C SER A 55 -1.83 1.82 1.20
N TYR A 56 -1.41 0.97 0.27
CA TYR A 56 -0.06 0.46 0.10
C TYR A 56 0.53 1.01 -1.19
N GLY A 57 1.76 1.51 -1.15
CA GLY A 57 2.36 2.24 -2.27
C GLY A 57 3.85 1.96 -2.42
N CYS A 58 4.29 1.78 -3.65
CA CYS A 58 5.70 1.71 -3.98
C CYS A 58 6.11 2.97 -4.75
N ASN A 59 6.83 3.88 -4.09
CA ASN A 59 7.31 5.11 -4.71
C ASN A 59 8.29 4.87 -5.87
N GLN A 60 8.91 3.69 -5.95
CA GLN A 60 9.85 3.34 -7.03
C GLN A 60 9.14 2.92 -8.32
N CYS A 61 7.93 2.37 -8.21
CA CYS A 61 7.19 1.80 -9.33
C CYS A 61 5.86 2.50 -9.58
N GLU A 62 5.54 3.53 -8.80
CA GLU A 62 4.25 4.21 -8.81
C GLU A 62 3.09 3.20 -8.71
N PHE A 63 3.32 2.13 -7.94
CA PHE A 63 2.39 1.03 -7.77
C PHE A 63 1.60 1.25 -6.50
N TYR A 64 0.29 1.43 -6.61
CA TYR A 64 -0.59 1.71 -5.49
C TYR A 64 -1.73 0.71 -5.41
N LEU A 65 -2.07 0.30 -4.19
CA LEU A 65 -3.18 -0.58 -3.87
C LEU A 65 -3.91 -0.08 -2.62
N HIS A 66 -5.23 -0.23 -2.57
CA HIS A 66 -5.94 -0.11 -1.30
C HIS A 66 -5.44 -1.17 -0.32
N LYS A 67 -5.54 -0.88 0.99
CA LYS A 67 -5.20 -1.86 2.03
C LYS A 67 -5.83 -3.24 1.75
N GLY A 68 -7.13 -3.26 1.52
CA GLY A 68 -7.86 -4.50 1.22
C GLY A 68 -7.45 -5.15 -0.10
N CYS A 69 -7.08 -4.38 -1.13
CA CYS A 69 -6.62 -4.93 -2.41
C CYS A 69 -5.24 -5.59 -2.32
N ALA A 70 -4.40 -5.16 -1.38
CA ALA A 70 -3.09 -5.78 -1.17
C ALA A 70 -3.13 -7.01 -0.26
N GLU A 71 -4.24 -7.22 0.45
CA GLU A 71 -4.49 -8.36 1.35
C GLU A 71 -5.35 -9.47 0.70
N LEU A 72 -5.85 -9.26 -0.53
CA LEU A 72 -6.65 -10.22 -1.32
C LEU A 72 -5.77 -11.22 -2.08
#